data_AF-A0A5B6VIW7-F1
#
_entry.id   AF-A0A5B6VIW7-F1
#
_cell.length_a   1.000
_cell.length_b   1.000
_cell.length_c   1.000
_cell.angle_alpha   90.00
_cell.angle_beta   90.00
_cell.angle_gamma   90.00
#
_symmetry.space_group_name_H-M   'P 1'
#
loop_
_entity.id
_entity.type
_entity.pdbx_description
1 polymer ?
#
loop_
_entity_poly.entity_id
_entity_poly.type
_entity_poly.pdbx_seq_one_letter_code
_entity_poly.pdbx_strand_id
1 'polypeptide(L)'
;MMRLHPPIPLLLPRKAEEDIEIHNFVVPKGARVLINAWAIGRDPNFWEEPDLFLPERFIRSTIDVKGRDFGLIPFGSGRQICPGLTLAMRMLHLTLGTLIYSFDRELEDGHDAVSCNRIIPDAIRTLRHHELALPWMPVSTTWRNHRKICNLHIFTSHRLDANQYLRRTRVEQLLADVRHSSRV
;
A
#
# COMPACT_ATOMS: atom_id res chain seq x y z
N MET A 1 6.36 -8.40 -1.71
CA MET A 1 6.79 -7.03 -2.07
C MET A 1 6.61 -6.01 -0.94
N MET A 2 5.38 -5.66 -0.52
CA MET A 2 5.15 -4.53 0.41
C MET A 2 5.75 -4.69 1.82
N ARG A 3 6.00 -5.93 2.28
CA ARG A 3 6.72 -6.22 3.53
C ARG A 3 8.16 -5.67 3.49
N LEU A 4 8.90 -6.03 2.44
CA LEU A 4 10.29 -5.62 2.25
C LEU A 4 10.42 -4.17 1.76
N HIS A 5 9.50 -3.72 0.91
CA HIS A 5 9.57 -2.40 0.29
C HIS A 5 8.28 -1.60 0.52
N PRO A 6 7.99 -1.18 1.77
CA PRO A 6 6.85 -0.33 2.03
C PRO A 6 7.01 1.03 1.31
N PRO A 7 5.98 1.50 0.59
CA PRO A 7 5.99 2.82 -0.04
C PRO A 7 6.24 3.97 0.93
N ILE A 8 5.86 3.81 2.20
CA ILE A 8 6.04 4.80 3.26
C ILE A 8 6.70 4.12 4.47
N PRO A 9 8.04 4.01 4.53
CA PRO A 9 8.77 3.26 5.56
C PRO A 9 8.46 3.64 7.01
N LEU A 10 8.19 4.93 7.26
CA LEU A 10 7.85 5.47 8.59
C LEU A 10 6.35 5.79 8.76
N LEU A 11 5.52 5.36 7.81
CA LEU A 11 4.11 5.72 7.68
C LEU A 11 3.87 7.25 7.77
N LEU A 12 2.61 7.65 7.87
CA LEU A 12 2.25 9.04 8.11
C LEU A 12 2.37 9.35 9.60
N PRO A 13 2.95 10.51 9.99
CA PRO A 13 3.11 10.85 11.39
C PRO A 13 1.78 10.88 12.14
N ARG A 14 1.75 10.30 13.33
CA ARG A 14 0.64 10.39 14.28
C ARG A 14 0.95 11.44 15.34
N LYS A 15 -0.09 11.94 16.00
CA LYS A 15 0.01 12.87 17.12
C LYS A 15 -0.70 12.27 18.33
N ALA A 16 -0.04 12.28 19.49
CA ALA A 16 -0.69 11.91 20.75
C ALA A 16 -1.75 12.97 21.11
N GLU A 17 -2.99 12.54 21.35
CA GLU A 17 -4.10 13.45 21.71
C GLU A 17 -4.10 13.79 23.21
N GLU A 18 -3.48 12.94 24.01
CA GLU A 18 -3.31 13.01 25.46
C GLU A 18 -1.98 12.37 25.87
N ASP A 19 -1.58 12.56 27.12
CA ASP A 19 -0.44 11.84 27.69
C ASP A 19 -0.79 10.36 27.77
N ILE A 20 0.05 9.50 27.18
CA ILE A 20 -0.20 8.05 27.13
C ILE A 20 1.07 7.28 27.50
N GLU A 21 0.91 6.23 28.31
CA GLU A 21 2.01 5.32 28.65
C GLU A 21 2.09 4.16 27.65
N ILE A 22 3.28 3.92 27.11
CA ILE A 22 3.59 2.82 26.20
C ILE A 22 4.85 2.12 26.71
N HIS A 23 4.73 0.84 27.12
CA HIS A 23 5.85 0.04 27.62
C HIS A 23 6.74 0.79 28.64
N ASN A 24 6.12 1.40 29.65
CA ASN A 24 6.77 2.20 30.71
C ASN A 24 7.37 3.54 30.26
N PHE A 25 7.06 4.01 29.04
CA PHE A 25 7.43 5.34 28.56
C PHE A 25 6.19 6.22 28.44
N VAL A 26 6.25 7.42 29.01
CA VAL A 26 5.21 8.44 28.81
C VAL A 26 5.46 9.14 27.48
N VAL A 27 4.50 9.03 26.56
CA VAL A 27 4.42 9.83 25.35
C VAL A 27 3.53 11.03 25.64
N PRO A 28 4.08 12.26 25.70
CA PRO A 28 3.31 13.43 26.08
C PRO A 28 2.33 13.83 24.98
N LYS A 29 1.25 14.47 25.38
CA LYS A 29 0.25 15.09 24.51
C LYS A 29 0.94 15.98 23.48
N GLY A 30 0.57 15.78 22.23
CA GLY A 30 1.12 16.53 21.11
C GLY A 30 2.44 16.00 20.55
N ALA A 31 3.05 14.98 21.18
CA ALA A 31 4.20 14.29 20.61
C ALA A 31 3.87 13.72 19.24
N ARG A 32 4.87 13.78 18.33
CA ARG A 32 4.80 13.17 17.01
C ARG A 32 5.31 11.74 17.11
N VAL A 33 4.49 10.79 16.69
CA VAL A 33 4.81 9.35 16.70
C VAL A 33 4.97 8.87 15.26
N LEU A 34 6.12 8.27 14.97
CA LEU A 34 6.42 7.64 13.69
C LEU A 34 6.42 6.13 13.87
N ILE A 35 5.81 5.41 12.93
CA ILE A 35 5.74 3.94 12.99
C ILE A 35 6.68 3.39 11.94
N ASN A 36 7.74 2.72 12.38
CA ASN A 36 8.74 2.15 11.48
C ASN A 36 8.25 0.84 10.84
N ALA A 37 7.33 0.95 9.88
CA ALA A 37 6.80 -0.18 9.13
C ALA A 37 7.90 -0.98 8.39
N TRP A 38 9.00 -0.32 7.99
CA TRP A 38 10.15 -0.98 7.38
C TRP A 38 10.87 -1.92 8.35
N ALA A 39 11.09 -1.48 9.59
CA ALA A 39 11.69 -2.31 10.64
C ALA A 39 10.76 -3.44 11.07
N ILE A 40 9.47 -3.14 11.27
CA ILE A 40 8.45 -4.14 11.61
C ILE A 40 8.38 -5.25 10.53
N GLY A 41 8.43 -4.87 9.25
CA GLY A 41 8.44 -5.81 8.16
C GLY A 41 9.69 -6.70 8.11
N ARG A 42 10.75 -6.39 8.88
CA ARG A 42 12.02 -7.11 8.95
C ARG A 42 12.33 -7.65 10.34
N ASP A 43 11.39 -7.58 11.28
CA ASP A 43 11.62 -8.06 12.64
C ASP A 43 11.81 -9.59 12.63
N PRO A 44 12.99 -10.12 13.01
CA PRO A 44 13.23 -11.57 13.04
C PRO A 44 12.39 -12.28 14.11
N ASN A 45 11.83 -11.56 15.09
CA ASN A 45 10.93 -12.13 16.08
C ASN A 45 9.53 -12.42 15.50
N PHE A 46 9.18 -11.79 14.38
CA PHE A 46 7.89 -11.98 13.71
C PHE A 46 8.03 -12.69 12.35
N TRP A 47 9.12 -12.45 11.63
CA TRP A 47 9.37 -12.98 10.29
C TRP A 47 10.59 -13.90 10.28
N GLU A 48 10.38 -15.18 9.99
CA GLU A 48 11.46 -16.10 9.64
C GLU A 48 12.16 -15.64 8.36
N GLU A 49 13.50 -15.65 8.32
CA GLU A 49 14.30 -15.15 7.19
C GLU A 49 13.81 -13.76 6.69
N PRO A 50 13.85 -12.73 7.55
CA PRO A 50 13.13 -11.48 7.31
C PRO A 50 13.63 -10.73 6.08
N ASP A 51 14.89 -10.86 5.70
CA ASP A 51 15.44 -10.12 4.57
C ASP A 51 15.20 -10.80 3.21
N LEU A 52 14.77 -12.07 3.20
CA LEU A 52 14.54 -12.80 1.95
C LEU A 52 13.19 -12.42 1.32
N PHE A 53 13.22 -12.22 0.00
CA PHE A 53 12.01 -12.14 -0.82
C PHE A 53 11.43 -13.54 -1.01
N LEU A 54 10.59 -13.96 -0.06
CA LEU A 54 9.90 -15.26 -0.06
C LEU A 54 8.38 -15.02 -0.12
N PRO A 55 7.77 -14.83 -1.31
CA PRO A 55 6.32 -14.69 -1.47
C PRO A 55 5.52 -15.87 -0.92
N GLU A 56 6.09 -17.07 -0.94
CA GLU A 56 5.47 -18.35 -0.57
C GLU A 56 4.96 -18.33 0.87
N ARG A 57 5.58 -17.57 1.77
CA ARG A 57 5.14 -17.41 3.17
C ARG A 57 3.73 -16.83 3.32
N PHE A 58 3.21 -16.20 2.26
CA PHE A 58 1.86 -15.65 2.23
C PHE A 58 0.84 -16.60 1.60
N ILE A 59 1.30 -17.66 0.93
CA ILE A 59 0.42 -18.67 0.35
C ILE A 59 -0.22 -19.44 1.49
N ARG A 60 -1.57 -19.46 1.54
CA ARG A 60 -2.37 -20.05 2.62
C ARG A 60 -2.18 -19.43 4.01
N SER A 61 -1.47 -18.30 4.10
CA SER A 61 -1.41 -17.51 5.33
C SER A 61 -2.70 -16.73 5.54
N THR A 62 -3.06 -16.51 6.81
CA THR A 62 -4.16 -15.61 7.19
C THR A 62 -3.72 -14.15 7.29
N ILE A 63 -2.41 -13.88 7.27
CA ILE A 63 -1.84 -12.54 7.40
C ILE A 63 -2.27 -11.69 6.21
N ASP A 64 -2.81 -10.51 6.48
CA ASP A 64 -3.18 -9.55 5.44
C ASP A 64 -2.69 -8.12 5.72
N VAL A 65 -2.89 -7.25 4.74
CA VAL A 65 -2.46 -5.86 4.79
C VAL A 65 -3.54 -4.91 5.33
N LYS A 66 -4.67 -5.45 5.84
CA LYS A 66 -5.83 -4.66 6.31
C LYS A 66 -5.62 -4.07 7.70
N GLY A 67 -4.39 -4.11 8.21
CA GLY A 67 -3.98 -3.50 9.46
C GLY A 67 -4.41 -4.27 10.71
N ARG A 68 -4.80 -5.54 10.58
CA ARG A 68 -5.09 -6.43 11.72
C ARG A 68 -3.84 -7.17 12.18
N ASP A 69 -2.96 -7.50 11.24
CA ASP A 69 -1.67 -8.15 11.50
C ASP A 69 -0.58 -7.08 11.65
N PHE A 70 -0.17 -6.81 12.90
CA PHE A 70 0.77 -5.71 13.17
C PHE A 70 2.16 -5.94 12.59
N GLY A 71 2.55 -7.18 12.28
CA GLY A 71 3.78 -7.46 11.54
C GLY A 71 3.76 -7.07 10.06
N LEU A 72 2.58 -6.76 9.49
CA LEU A 72 2.42 -6.33 8.10
C LEU A 72 1.43 -5.15 7.97
N ILE A 73 1.96 -3.93 8.12
CA ILE A 73 1.13 -2.70 8.09
C ILE A 73 1.55 -1.68 7.00
N PRO A 74 1.69 -2.09 5.72
CA PRO A 74 2.13 -1.17 4.65
C PRO A 74 1.13 -0.04 4.37
N PHE A 75 -0.13 -0.18 4.81
CA PHE A 75 -1.18 0.83 4.71
C PHE A 75 -1.54 1.46 6.07
N GLY A 76 -0.74 1.19 7.10
CA GLY A 76 -1.03 1.52 8.48
C GLY A 76 -2.14 0.66 9.09
N SER A 77 -2.64 1.09 10.24
CA SER A 77 -3.67 0.39 11.01
C SER A 77 -4.60 1.36 11.75
N GLY A 78 -5.71 0.81 12.25
CA GLY A 78 -6.65 1.47 13.15
C GLY A 78 -7.43 2.60 12.51
N ARG A 79 -7.75 3.62 13.31
CA ARG A 79 -8.64 4.72 12.91
C ARG A 79 -8.13 5.48 11.69
N GLN A 80 -6.83 5.59 11.44
CA GLN A 80 -6.30 6.29 10.26
C GLN A 80 -5.60 5.33 9.28
N ILE A 81 -6.06 4.08 9.17
CA ILE A 81 -5.63 3.20 8.06
C ILE A 81 -5.94 3.85 6.71
N CYS A 82 -5.06 3.64 5.72
CA CYS A 82 -5.18 4.20 4.38
C CYS A 82 -6.57 3.91 3.77
N PRO A 83 -7.35 4.94 3.37
CA PRO A 83 -8.64 4.73 2.73
C PRO A 83 -8.50 4.14 1.32
N GLY A 84 -7.34 4.32 0.68
CA GLY A 84 -7.05 3.83 -0.67
C GLY A 84 -6.60 2.36 -0.74
N LEU A 85 -6.55 1.63 0.38
CA LEU A 85 -6.05 0.25 0.43
C LEU A 85 -6.70 -0.65 -0.63
N THR A 86 -8.03 -0.66 -0.72
CA THR A 86 -8.76 -1.53 -1.65
C THR A 86 -8.39 -1.23 -3.11
N LEU A 87 -8.30 0.04 -3.47
CA LEU A 87 -7.91 0.47 -4.80
C LEU A 87 -6.45 0.11 -5.08
N ALA A 88 -5.54 0.41 -4.15
CA ALA A 88 -4.12 0.13 -4.27
C ALA A 88 -3.85 -1.37 -4.48
N MET A 89 -4.49 -2.24 -3.71
CA MET A 89 -4.34 -3.69 -3.86
C MET A 89 -4.84 -4.19 -5.23
N ARG A 90 -5.98 -3.67 -5.70
CA ARG A 90 -6.52 -4.02 -7.02
C ARG A 90 -5.61 -3.56 -8.14
N MET A 91 -5.11 -2.33 -8.09
CA MET A 91 -4.15 -1.80 -9.07
C MET A 91 -2.85 -2.60 -9.06
N LEU A 92 -2.30 -2.89 -7.86
CA LEU A 92 -1.06 -3.65 -7.74
C LEU A 92 -1.16 -5.04 -8.38
N HIS A 93 -2.24 -5.79 -8.08
CA HIS A 93 -2.43 -7.12 -8.69
C HIS A 93 -2.62 -7.05 -10.20
N LEU A 94 -3.37 -6.06 -10.71
CA LEU A 94 -3.59 -5.89 -12.15
C LEU A 94 -2.30 -5.49 -12.85
N THR A 95 -1.60 -4.47 -12.37
CA THR A 95 -0.34 -4.01 -12.96
C THR A 95 0.71 -5.10 -12.91
N LEU A 96 0.88 -5.79 -11.77
CA LEU A 96 1.84 -6.89 -11.68
C LEU A 96 1.47 -8.04 -12.61
N GLY A 97 0.18 -8.42 -12.67
CA GLY A 97 -0.31 -9.44 -13.59
C GLY A 97 -0.09 -9.07 -15.05
N THR A 98 -0.38 -7.83 -15.43
CA THR A 98 -0.11 -7.31 -16.79
C THR A 98 1.39 -7.28 -17.08
N LEU A 99 2.24 -6.84 -16.15
CA LEU A 99 3.68 -6.78 -16.37
C LEU A 99 4.29 -8.18 -16.56
N ILE A 100 4.01 -9.12 -15.65
CA ILE A 100 4.49 -10.50 -15.76
C ILE A 100 4.02 -11.13 -17.08
N TYR A 101 2.81 -10.79 -17.50
CA TYR A 101 2.23 -11.35 -18.70
C TYR A 101 2.78 -10.71 -19.99
N SER A 102 2.86 -9.38 -20.04
CA SER A 102 3.19 -8.63 -21.25
C SER A 102 4.69 -8.59 -21.55
N PHE A 103 5.54 -8.89 -20.56
CA PHE A 103 6.99 -8.93 -20.72
C PHE A 103 7.46 -10.38 -20.57
N ASP A 104 7.58 -11.07 -21.71
CA ASP A 104 8.01 -12.48 -21.77
C ASP A 104 9.54 -12.63 -21.94
N ARG A 105 10.32 -11.53 -21.85
CA ARG A 105 11.72 -11.55 -22.27
C ARG A 105 12.66 -10.76 -21.38
N GLU A 106 13.85 -11.34 -21.27
CA GLU A 106 15.03 -11.03 -20.48
C GLU A 106 15.24 -9.52 -20.28
N LEU A 107 15.46 -9.14 -19.02
CA LEU A 107 16.15 -7.89 -18.70
C LEU A 107 17.56 -8.03 -19.29
N GLU A 108 17.89 -7.26 -20.32
CA GLU A 108 19.29 -7.08 -20.73
C GLU A 108 20.06 -6.59 -19.51
N ASP A 109 21.13 -7.30 -19.15
CA ASP A 109 22.03 -6.93 -18.06
C ASP A 109 22.57 -5.52 -18.29
N GLY A 110 22.06 -4.52 -17.55
CA GLY A 110 22.58 -3.15 -17.70
C GLY A 110 21.75 -1.98 -17.19
N HIS A 111 20.55 -2.19 -16.65
CA HIS A 111 19.72 -1.06 -16.16
C HIS A 111 19.24 -1.20 -14.70
N ASP A 112 20.11 -1.72 -13.84
CA ASP A 112 19.96 -1.60 -12.39
C ASP A 112 20.48 -0.23 -11.91
N ALA A 113 19.59 0.76 -11.78
CA ALA A 113 19.65 1.82 -10.74
C ALA A 113 18.73 3.03 -11.00
N VAL A 114 18.16 3.21 -12.20
CA VAL A 114 17.60 4.54 -12.56
C VAL A 114 16.07 4.67 -12.45
N SER A 115 15.31 3.59 -12.23
CA SER A 115 13.82 3.65 -12.26
C SER A 115 13.10 3.59 -10.90
N CYS A 116 13.77 3.90 -9.78
CA CYS A 116 13.12 3.86 -8.45
C CYS A 116 13.38 5.09 -7.55
N ASN A 117 13.80 6.22 -8.12
CA ASN A 117 13.90 7.44 -7.32
C ASN A 117 12.54 8.10 -7.11
N ARG A 118 12.13 8.19 -5.83
CA ARG A 118 11.01 9.02 -5.39
C ARG A 118 11.45 10.47 -5.38
N ILE A 119 10.75 11.31 -6.14
CA ILE A 119 10.72 12.74 -5.89
C ILE A 119 9.70 12.97 -4.77
N ILE A 120 10.12 13.59 -3.67
CA ILE A 120 9.20 14.15 -2.67
C ILE A 120 8.77 15.52 -3.21
N PRO A 121 7.53 15.73 -3.67
CA PRO A 121 7.19 16.98 -4.33
C PRO A 121 6.99 18.09 -3.29
N ASP A 122 7.72 19.20 -3.43
CA ASP A 122 7.40 20.48 -2.76
C ASP A 122 5.92 20.89 -3.01
N ALA A 123 5.33 20.36 -4.09
CA ALA A 123 3.93 20.46 -4.47
C ALA A 123 2.93 20.20 -3.33
N ILE A 124 3.25 19.29 -2.38
CA ILE A 124 2.35 18.97 -1.26
C ILE A 124 2.22 20.15 -0.26
N ARG A 125 3.24 21.01 -0.15
CA ARG A 125 3.22 22.19 0.72
C ARG A 125 2.68 23.43 0.00
N THR A 126 2.97 23.60 -1.29
CA THR A 126 2.61 24.80 -2.08
C THR A 126 1.11 25.07 -2.23
N LEU A 127 0.25 24.04 -2.19
CA LEU A 127 -1.20 24.20 -2.41
C LEU A 127 -2.05 23.95 -1.15
N ARG A 128 -1.43 23.95 0.05
CA ARG A 128 -2.10 23.57 1.32
C ARG A 128 -2.76 22.19 1.29
N HIS A 129 -2.28 21.27 0.45
CA HIS A 129 -2.82 19.90 0.41
C HIS A 129 -2.68 19.15 1.74
N HIS A 130 -1.75 19.55 2.61
CA HIS A 130 -1.68 19.05 3.98
C HIS A 130 -2.93 19.39 4.83
N GLU A 131 -3.71 20.42 4.48
CA GLU A 131 -4.96 20.81 5.16
C GLU A 131 -6.19 20.08 4.60
N LEU A 132 -6.15 19.71 3.31
CA LEU A 132 -7.34 19.25 2.56
C LEU A 132 -7.26 17.80 2.10
N ALA A 133 -6.06 17.22 1.98
CA ALA A 133 -5.92 15.87 1.49
C ALA A 133 -6.13 14.86 2.62
N LEU A 134 -7.00 13.89 2.36
CA LEU A 134 -7.36 12.79 3.24
C LEU A 134 -6.21 12.14 4.04
N PRO A 135 -4.99 11.95 3.48
CA PRO A 135 -3.88 11.38 4.24
C PRO A 135 -3.37 12.26 5.39
N TRP A 136 -3.52 13.58 5.30
CA TRP A 136 -2.88 14.56 6.19
C TRP A 136 -3.84 15.25 7.17
N MET A 137 -5.15 15.04 7.00
CA MET A 137 -6.18 15.64 7.87
C MET A 137 -6.22 15.00 9.26
N PRO A 138 -6.49 15.79 10.32
CA PRO A 138 -6.72 15.26 11.67
C PRO A 138 -8.02 14.45 11.75
N VAL A 139 -8.08 13.49 12.69
CA VAL A 139 -9.30 12.70 12.94
C VAL A 139 -10.39 13.61 13.46
N SER A 140 -11.33 13.94 12.58
CA SER A 140 -12.41 14.87 12.82
C SER A 140 -13.72 14.32 12.24
N THR A 141 -14.83 15.01 12.48
CA THR A 141 -16.09 14.76 11.75
C THR A 141 -15.89 14.87 10.24
N THR A 142 -15.15 15.88 9.79
CA THR A 142 -14.82 16.09 8.37
C THR A 142 -14.04 14.94 7.77
N TRP A 143 -12.97 14.47 8.44
CA TRP A 143 -12.20 13.31 7.98
C TRP A 143 -13.06 12.03 7.95
N ARG A 144 -13.90 11.81 8.97
CA ARG A 144 -14.83 10.66 9.01
C ARG A 144 -15.81 10.68 7.84
N ASN A 145 -16.36 11.85 7.52
CA ASN A 145 -17.27 12.02 6.39
C ASN A 145 -16.58 11.75 5.06
N HIS A 146 -15.39 12.31 4.83
CA HIS A 146 -14.64 12.06 3.59
C HIS A 146 -14.23 10.59 3.46
N ARG A 147 -13.75 9.95 4.54
CA ARG A 147 -13.46 8.50 4.54
C ARG A 147 -14.72 7.69 4.24
N LYS A 148 -15.86 8.06 4.81
CA LYS A 148 -17.14 7.38 4.57
C LYS A 148 -17.54 7.50 3.10
N ILE A 149 -17.43 8.68 2.49
CA ILE A 149 -17.69 8.89 1.06
C ILE A 149 -16.75 8.03 0.21
N CYS A 150 -15.44 8.07 0.48
CA CYS A 150 -14.47 7.25 -0.23
C CYS A 150 -14.82 5.76 -0.12
N ASN A 151 -15.04 5.24 1.08
CA ASN A 151 -15.29 3.82 1.28
C ASN A 151 -16.67 3.35 0.80
N LEU A 152 -17.70 4.21 0.82
CA LEU A 152 -19.07 3.84 0.44
C LEU A 152 -19.42 4.13 -1.03
N HIS A 153 -18.71 5.06 -1.67
CA HIS A 153 -19.11 5.53 -3.00
C HIS A 153 -18.00 5.50 -4.03
N ILE A 154 -16.73 5.66 -3.64
CA ILE A 154 -15.62 5.77 -4.60
C ILE A 154 -14.84 4.45 -4.68
N PHE A 155 -14.51 3.85 -3.54
CA PHE A 155 -13.65 2.67 -3.42
C PHE A 155 -14.41 1.40 -3.00
N THR A 156 -15.73 1.37 -3.19
CA THR A 156 -16.49 0.12 -3.01
C THR A 156 -16.12 -0.88 -4.09
N SER A 157 -16.17 -2.17 -3.75
CA SER A 157 -15.95 -3.26 -4.70
C SER A 157 -16.83 -3.10 -5.94
N HIS A 158 -18.13 -2.84 -5.77
CA HIS A 158 -19.06 -2.64 -6.88
C HIS A 158 -18.64 -1.49 -7.82
N ARG A 159 -18.21 -0.34 -7.28
CA ARG A 159 -17.77 0.81 -8.10
C ARG A 159 -16.45 0.54 -8.80
N LEU A 160 -15.52 -0.12 -8.12
CA LEU A 160 -14.26 -0.56 -8.72
C LEU A 160 -14.50 -1.67 -9.77
N ASP A 161 -15.54 -2.47 -9.61
CA ASP A 161 -15.95 -3.55 -10.52
C ASP A 161 -16.88 -3.09 -11.64
N ALA A 162 -17.40 -1.87 -11.61
CA ALA A 162 -18.13 -1.29 -12.75
C ALA A 162 -17.29 -1.29 -14.04
N ASN A 163 -15.96 -1.14 -13.90
CA ASN A 163 -15.00 -1.23 -15.00
C ASN A 163 -14.33 -2.61 -15.09
N GLN A 164 -14.90 -3.64 -14.45
CA GLN A 164 -14.36 -5.01 -14.50
C GLN A 164 -14.40 -5.56 -15.93
N TYR A 165 -15.42 -5.23 -16.72
CA TYR A 165 -15.51 -5.70 -18.11
C TYR A 165 -14.32 -5.19 -18.93
N LEU A 166 -13.92 -3.91 -18.82
CA LEU A 166 -12.74 -3.38 -19.52
C LEU A 166 -11.46 -4.11 -19.11
N ARG A 167 -11.32 -4.39 -17.81
CA ARG A 167 -10.18 -5.17 -17.29
C ARG A 167 -10.20 -6.60 -17.81
N ARG A 168 -11.36 -7.25 -17.85
CA ARG A 168 -11.55 -8.61 -18.40
C ARG A 168 -11.25 -8.63 -19.90
N THR A 169 -11.83 -7.72 -20.67
CA THR A 169 -11.55 -7.59 -22.11
C THR A 169 -10.07 -7.39 -22.36
N ARG A 170 -9.39 -6.57 -21.56
CA ARG A 170 -7.94 -6.39 -21.71
C ARG A 170 -7.17 -7.66 -21.38
N VAL A 171 -7.55 -8.38 -20.33
CA VAL A 171 -6.97 -9.68 -19.96
C VAL A 171 -7.30 -10.77 -21.00
N GLU A 172 -8.47 -10.75 -21.62
CA GLU A 172 -8.89 -11.71 -22.65
C GLU A 172 -8.18 -11.48 -23.98
N GLN A 173 -8.05 -10.21 -24.41
CA GLN A 173 -7.21 -9.84 -25.55
C GLN A 173 -5.78 -10.34 -25.33
N LEU A 174 -5.25 -10.02 -24.16
CA LEU A 174 -3.94 -10.43 -23.70
C LEU A 174 -3.79 -11.97 -23.77
N LEU A 175 -4.74 -12.74 -23.21
CA LEU A 175 -4.85 -14.22 -23.28
C LEU A 175 -4.91 -14.78 -24.71
N ALA A 176 -5.60 -14.10 -25.62
CA ALA A 176 -5.65 -14.48 -27.02
C ALA A 176 -4.28 -14.30 -27.70
N ASP A 177 -3.61 -13.19 -27.41
CA ASP A 177 -2.29 -12.88 -27.95
C ASP A 177 -1.23 -13.91 -27.52
N VAL A 178 -1.20 -14.34 -26.25
CA VAL A 178 -0.25 -15.41 -25.84
C VAL A 178 -0.56 -16.73 -26.49
N ARG A 179 -1.83 -17.15 -26.57
CA ARG A 179 -2.16 -18.42 -27.23
C ARG A 179 -1.76 -18.42 -28.70
N HIS A 180 -1.74 -17.25 -29.33
CA HIS A 180 -1.22 -17.07 -30.67
C HIS A 180 0.31 -17.18 -30.71
N SER A 181 1.01 -16.47 -29.82
CA SER A 181 2.48 -16.48 -29.72
C SER A 181 3.08 -17.82 -29.27
N SER A 182 2.38 -18.62 -28.45
CA SER A 182 2.84 -19.96 -28.00
C SER A 182 2.67 -21.07 -29.04
N ARG A 183 2.08 -20.76 -30.21
CA ARG A 183 1.89 -21.71 -31.33
C ARG A 183 2.86 -21.48 -32.49
N VAL A 184 3.71 -20.44 -32.40
CA VAL A 184 4.81 -20.13 -33.32
C VAL A 184 6.11 -20.47 -32.62
#